data_AF-A0A811KI61-F1
#
_entry.id   AF-A0A811KI61-F1
#
_cell.length_a   1.000
_cell.length_b   1.000
_cell.length_c   1.000
_cell.angle_alpha   90.00
_cell.angle_beta   90.00
_cell.angle_gamma   90.00
#
_symmetry.space_group_name_H-M   'P 1'
#
loop_
_entity.id
_entity.type
_entity.pdbx_description
1 polymer ?
#
loop_
_entity_poly.entity_id
_entity_poly.type
_entity_poly.pdbx_seq_one_letter_code
_entity_poly.pdbx_strand_id
1 'polypeptide(L)'
;MSRADALKFLCGWASDTHPGGAKFDADSVVDGTIVAELLCRMCDKVFTMEFVDEIAECQLDEFGTTSERLRLIQKKLKDFFLAVYKRNPTEKCRLFPKVKDLCNKDETALLTFLYVVTFISICQQGLLAKDFHDKLEQQSRTIQRRFRRMEANMDDFLTGEDDSDEDVAALKETNDDLVLQLESVRSEVARLRNSEILLNDELKRSEAKLHELLEVEEKSKERKSSDEQFYNENVRSKEAMISELEQRVEELEEVVKERNKSLTEVQKELDTVTSEHDRDVQCFEEINDQNRREIEKLKKDAENVRTGSPDYIEKTALKAHIDSLTERNAVLERRLKMYEEKRDVIDDLQRTLNLKTKELDLLQDEIKKVKREYEEMKNEVERLRNETDVLKNDLRQLEEENENLKSEYERIQEEKEKLEKNEVDLTNSLNDTKEKLENELKEVRGTLERSQLQISQMTETLNEDTEDEFDNTVFDRPPSVRRKRTSSRLENRYRTTSSKLIGFVYNILFWIMLIFTMLITFGASRYAWCTYHGQTFTLLGEVRLNTRICKLYPEMCVFPELFKRNMNEY
;
A
#
# COMPACT_ATOMS: atom_id res chain seq x y z
N MET A 1 -42.29 18.73 -28.41
CA MET A 1 -41.53 19.23 -27.24
C MET A 1 -40.67 20.39 -27.72
N SER A 2 -40.75 21.58 -27.10
CA SER A 2 -39.88 22.70 -27.50
C SER A 2 -38.44 22.42 -27.05
N ARG A 3 -37.45 23.11 -27.65
CA ARG A 3 -36.03 22.97 -27.27
C ARG A 3 -35.80 23.29 -25.79
N ALA A 4 -36.55 24.24 -25.24
CA ALA A 4 -36.49 24.60 -23.82
C ALA A 4 -37.08 23.49 -22.93
N ASP A 5 -38.18 22.87 -23.35
CA ASP A 5 -38.80 21.76 -22.60
C ASP A 5 -37.90 20.52 -22.60
N ALA A 6 -37.22 20.25 -23.71
CA ALA A 6 -36.25 19.16 -23.83
C ALA A 6 -35.05 19.36 -22.88
N LEU A 7 -34.50 20.57 -22.85
CA LEU A 7 -33.37 20.91 -21.99
C LEU A 7 -33.76 20.83 -20.49
N LYS A 8 -34.94 21.33 -20.15
CA LYS A 8 -35.47 21.30 -18.78
C LYS A 8 -35.73 19.86 -18.31
N PHE A 9 -36.24 19.01 -19.19
CA PHE A 9 -36.39 17.58 -18.91
C PHE A 9 -35.05 16.90 -18.66
N LEU A 10 -34.04 17.17 -19.50
CA LEU A 10 -32.70 16.60 -19.37
C LEU A 10 -31.99 17.05 -18.08
N CYS A 11 -32.07 18.33 -17.72
CA CYS A 11 -31.49 18.86 -16.48
C CYS A 11 -32.17 18.26 -15.24
N GLY A 12 -33.50 18.08 -15.29
CA GLY A 12 -34.25 17.42 -14.23
C GLY A 12 -33.84 15.96 -14.06
N TRP A 13 -33.82 15.21 -15.17
CA TRP A 13 -33.43 13.80 -15.16
C TRP A 13 -31.99 13.56 -14.69
N ALA A 14 -31.04 14.41 -15.11
CA ALA A 14 -29.64 14.34 -14.66
C ALA A 14 -29.51 14.65 -13.15
N SER A 15 -30.29 15.61 -12.65
CA SER A 15 -30.33 15.93 -11.21
C SER A 15 -30.87 14.78 -10.37
N ASP A 16 -31.86 14.05 -10.89
CA ASP A 16 -32.52 12.97 -10.15
C ASP A 16 -31.71 11.66 -10.17
N THR A 17 -30.80 11.49 -11.15
CA THR A 17 -30.01 10.26 -11.32
C THR A 17 -28.58 10.39 -10.80
N HIS A 18 -28.13 11.58 -10.41
CA HIS A 18 -26.77 11.82 -9.95
C HIS A 18 -26.58 11.51 -8.45
N PRO A 19 -25.63 10.64 -8.06
CA PRO A 19 -25.43 10.22 -6.68
C PRO A 19 -24.87 11.32 -5.75
N GLY A 20 -24.45 12.47 -6.30
CA GLY A 20 -23.91 13.61 -5.55
C GLY A 20 -24.91 14.71 -5.18
N GLY A 21 -26.20 14.59 -5.54
CA GLY A 21 -27.25 15.53 -5.12
C GLY A 21 -27.16 16.98 -5.65
N ALA A 22 -26.20 17.28 -6.52
CA ALA A 22 -26.08 18.60 -7.16
C ALA A 22 -27.18 18.80 -8.21
N LYS A 23 -27.81 19.97 -8.20
CA LYS A 23 -28.87 20.36 -9.14
C LYS A 23 -28.22 20.82 -10.45
N PHE A 24 -28.49 20.13 -11.55
CA PHE A 24 -28.02 20.53 -12.88
C PHE A 24 -28.96 21.58 -13.45
N ASP A 25 -28.39 22.69 -13.94
CA ASP A 25 -29.12 23.75 -14.62
C ASP A 25 -28.64 23.92 -16.07
N ALA A 26 -29.34 24.76 -16.83
CA ALA A 26 -29.04 24.97 -18.25
C ALA A 26 -27.62 25.49 -18.51
N ASP A 27 -27.02 26.19 -17.54
CA ASP A 27 -25.70 26.78 -17.64
C ASP A 27 -24.61 25.69 -17.49
N SER A 28 -24.82 24.70 -16.62
CA SER A 28 -23.94 23.52 -16.47
C SER A 28 -23.84 22.63 -17.73
N VAL A 29 -24.85 22.64 -18.58
CA VAL A 29 -24.87 21.95 -19.89
C VAL A 29 -24.05 22.73 -20.94
N VAL A 30 -24.03 24.06 -20.84
CA VAL A 30 -23.33 24.95 -21.79
C VAL A 30 -21.81 24.91 -21.56
N ASP A 31 -21.36 24.61 -20.35
CA ASP A 31 -19.94 24.51 -20.00
C ASP A 31 -19.25 23.22 -20.50
N GLY A 32 -19.94 22.34 -21.22
CA GLY A 32 -19.35 21.17 -21.88
C GLY A 32 -18.92 20.04 -20.94
N THR A 33 -18.90 20.29 -19.63
CA THR A 33 -18.56 19.35 -18.56
C THR A 33 -19.45 18.11 -18.61
N ILE A 34 -20.76 18.29 -18.84
CA ILE A 34 -21.72 17.18 -18.97
C ILE A 34 -21.38 16.28 -20.17
N VAL A 35 -20.96 16.84 -21.30
CA VAL A 35 -20.62 16.04 -22.49
C VAL A 35 -19.31 15.29 -22.27
N ALA A 36 -18.32 15.92 -21.64
CA ALA A 36 -17.04 15.29 -21.33
C ALA A 36 -17.18 14.16 -20.30
N GLU A 37 -17.94 14.39 -19.22
CA GLU A 37 -18.14 13.42 -18.14
C GLU A 37 -19.02 12.24 -18.60
N LEU A 38 -20.02 12.50 -19.45
CA LEU A 38 -20.83 11.45 -20.07
C LEU A 38 -20.02 10.62 -21.08
N LEU A 39 -19.17 11.26 -21.90
CA LEU A 39 -18.25 10.55 -22.79
C LEU A 39 -17.21 9.72 -22.02
N CYS A 40 -16.71 10.22 -20.89
CA CYS A 40 -15.77 9.49 -20.05
C CYS A 40 -16.42 8.22 -19.48
N ARG A 41 -17.61 8.34 -18.88
CA ARG A 41 -18.35 7.19 -18.31
C ARG A 41 -18.82 6.18 -19.37
N MET A 42 -19.12 6.63 -20.58
CA MET A 42 -19.55 5.74 -21.67
C MET A 42 -18.39 4.97 -22.29
N CYS A 43 -17.16 5.41 -22.06
CA CYS A 43 -15.96 4.92 -22.73
C CYS A 43 -14.77 4.83 -21.77
N ASP A 44 -15.01 4.27 -20.57
CA ASP A 44 -14.02 4.05 -19.48
C ASP A 44 -12.71 3.39 -19.93
N LYS A 45 -12.68 2.75 -21.11
CA LYS A 45 -11.50 2.10 -21.70
C LYS A 45 -10.77 2.89 -22.78
N VAL A 46 -11.31 4.04 -23.24
CA VAL A 46 -10.85 4.73 -24.45
C VAL A 46 -10.45 6.18 -24.18
N PHE A 47 -11.10 6.88 -23.25
CA PHE A 47 -10.75 8.25 -22.89
C PHE A 47 -10.16 8.29 -21.48
N THR A 48 -8.94 8.81 -21.35
CA THR A 48 -8.28 9.02 -20.06
C THR A 48 -8.85 10.28 -19.39
N MET A 49 -8.78 10.37 -18.06
CA MET A 49 -9.12 11.61 -17.34
C MET A 49 -8.32 12.81 -17.87
N GLU A 50 -7.11 12.58 -18.35
CA GLU A 50 -6.25 13.59 -19.01
C GLU A 50 -6.94 14.25 -20.22
N PHE A 51 -7.76 13.53 -21.00
CA PHE A 51 -8.55 14.10 -22.10
C PHE A 51 -9.74 14.94 -21.61
N VAL A 52 -10.34 14.54 -20.48
CA VAL A 52 -11.41 15.31 -19.83
C VAL A 52 -10.86 16.63 -19.30
N ASP A 53 -9.70 16.56 -18.65
CA ASP A 53 -8.98 17.73 -18.13
C ASP A 53 -8.57 18.67 -19.29
N GLU A 54 -8.06 18.13 -20.41
CA GLU A 54 -7.70 18.94 -21.60
C GLU A 54 -8.92 19.67 -22.23
N ILE A 55 -10.11 19.07 -22.17
CA ILE A 55 -11.36 19.71 -22.62
C ILE A 55 -11.90 20.72 -21.60
N ALA A 56 -11.71 20.44 -20.30
CA ALA A 56 -12.14 21.31 -19.21
C ALA A 56 -11.25 22.56 -19.08
N GLU A 57 -9.94 22.43 -19.34
CA GLU A 57 -8.95 23.53 -19.28
C GLU A 57 -9.03 24.50 -20.47
N CYS A 58 -9.78 24.18 -21.53
CA CYS A 58 -10.06 25.11 -22.62
C CYS A 58 -10.97 26.26 -22.12
N GLN A 59 -10.37 27.33 -21.59
CA GLN A 59 -11.07 28.49 -21.06
C GLN A 59 -11.91 29.22 -22.13
N LEU A 60 -13.05 29.77 -21.70
CA LEU A 60 -14.04 30.46 -22.56
C LEU A 60 -13.45 31.68 -23.31
N ASP A 61 -12.34 32.23 -22.81
CA ASP A 61 -11.76 33.50 -23.24
C ASP A 61 -11.11 33.41 -24.63
N GLU A 62 -10.74 32.21 -25.11
CA GLU A 62 -10.06 32.00 -26.39
C GLU A 62 -10.99 31.72 -27.58
N PHE A 63 -12.24 31.32 -27.36
CA PHE A 63 -13.16 30.91 -28.43
C PHE A 63 -14.54 31.54 -28.21
N GLY A 64 -14.75 32.71 -28.83
CA GLY A 64 -15.85 33.63 -28.55
C GLY A 64 -17.29 33.12 -28.76
N THR A 65 -17.52 31.83 -29.07
CA THR A 65 -18.86 31.22 -29.08
C THR A 65 -18.86 29.72 -28.76
N THR A 66 -19.95 29.22 -28.15
CA THR A 66 -20.18 27.78 -27.85
C THR A 66 -20.06 26.86 -29.09
N SER A 67 -20.36 27.38 -30.28
CA SER A 67 -20.20 26.63 -31.54
C SER A 67 -18.73 26.38 -31.91
N GLU A 68 -17.81 27.27 -31.55
CA GLU A 68 -16.37 27.09 -31.81
C GLU A 68 -15.77 26.04 -30.88
N ARG A 69 -16.19 26.02 -29.61
CA ARG A 69 -15.81 24.97 -28.65
C ARG A 69 -16.28 23.58 -29.09
N LEU A 70 -17.53 23.46 -29.55
CA LEU A 70 -18.04 22.21 -30.12
C LEU A 70 -17.25 21.75 -31.37
N ARG A 71 -16.83 22.69 -32.24
CA ARG A 71 -15.98 22.36 -33.39
C ARG A 71 -14.58 21.90 -32.95
N LEU A 72 -14.03 22.46 -31.88
CA LEU A 72 -12.73 22.06 -31.33
C LEU A 72 -12.80 20.66 -30.72
N ILE A 73 -13.81 20.38 -29.90
CA ILE A 73 -14.06 19.05 -29.32
C ILE A 73 -14.24 18.02 -30.46
N GLN A 74 -15.03 18.37 -31.48
CA GLN A 74 -15.23 17.53 -32.65
C GLN A 74 -13.92 17.29 -33.43
N LYS A 75 -13.07 18.31 -33.57
CA LYS A 75 -11.76 18.21 -34.23
C LYS A 75 -10.83 17.30 -33.43
N LYS A 76 -10.75 17.45 -32.11
CA LYS A 76 -9.93 16.63 -31.21
C LYS A 76 -10.37 15.17 -31.21
N LEU A 77 -11.69 14.90 -31.15
CA LEU A 77 -12.23 13.54 -31.31
C LEU A 77 -11.86 12.95 -32.67
N LYS A 78 -12.03 13.71 -33.75
CA LYS A 78 -11.67 13.26 -35.10
C LYS A 78 -10.18 12.95 -35.23
N ASP A 79 -9.31 13.79 -34.67
CA ASP A 79 -7.86 13.62 -34.69
C ASP A 79 -7.43 12.40 -33.86
N PHE A 80 -8.07 12.17 -32.70
CA PHE A 80 -7.87 10.97 -31.89
C PHE A 80 -8.25 9.70 -32.65
N PHE A 81 -9.43 9.64 -33.26
CA PHE A 81 -9.86 8.48 -34.04
C PHE A 81 -8.97 8.25 -35.28
N LEU A 82 -8.51 9.32 -35.93
CA LEU A 82 -7.55 9.23 -37.03
C LEU A 82 -6.18 8.70 -36.57
N ALA A 83 -5.70 9.10 -35.39
CA ALA A 83 -4.44 8.64 -34.81
C ALA A 83 -4.50 7.15 -34.43
N VAL A 84 -5.62 6.71 -33.84
CA VAL A 84 -5.88 5.30 -33.51
C VAL A 84 -5.97 4.47 -34.81
N TYR A 85 -6.69 4.95 -35.82
CA TYR A 85 -6.83 4.27 -37.11
C TYR A 85 -5.50 4.17 -37.89
N LYS A 86 -4.64 5.20 -37.81
CA LYS A 86 -3.30 5.17 -38.41
C LYS A 86 -2.36 4.17 -37.73
N ARG A 87 -2.53 3.91 -36.42
CA ARG A 87 -1.68 2.97 -35.68
C ARG A 87 -1.98 1.50 -36.01
N ASN A 88 -3.22 1.15 -36.38
CA ASN A 88 -3.61 -0.23 -36.74
C ASN A 88 -4.70 -0.25 -37.83
N PRO A 89 -4.35 -0.18 -39.13
CA PRO A 89 -5.32 -0.14 -40.22
C PRO A 89 -6.06 -1.47 -40.48
N THR A 90 -5.59 -2.59 -39.94
CA THR A 90 -6.16 -3.94 -40.15
C THR A 90 -7.13 -4.39 -39.04
N GLU A 91 -7.15 -3.72 -37.89
CA GLU A 91 -8.25 -3.86 -36.94
C GLU A 91 -9.45 -3.07 -37.49
N LYS A 92 -10.39 -3.76 -38.15
CA LYS A 92 -11.74 -3.21 -38.36
C LYS A 92 -12.26 -2.71 -37.02
N CYS A 93 -12.35 -1.39 -36.86
CA CYS A 93 -12.69 -0.70 -35.62
C CYS A 93 -13.77 -1.44 -34.81
N ARG A 94 -13.35 -2.18 -33.78
CA ARG A 94 -14.19 -2.58 -32.64
C ARG A 94 -14.33 -1.43 -31.63
N LEU A 95 -14.23 -0.19 -32.10
CA LEU A 95 -14.40 1.03 -31.30
C LEU A 95 -15.88 1.33 -31.01
N PHE A 96 -16.80 0.67 -31.70
CA PHE A 96 -18.21 0.63 -31.32
C PHE A 96 -18.51 -0.70 -30.63
N PRO A 97 -19.09 -0.70 -29.42
CA PRO A 97 -19.57 -1.92 -28.79
C PRO A 97 -20.53 -2.63 -29.75
N LYS A 98 -20.52 -3.98 -29.78
CA LYS A 98 -21.56 -4.68 -30.55
C LYS A 98 -22.88 -4.35 -29.88
N VAL A 99 -23.97 -4.22 -30.64
CA VAL A 99 -25.32 -3.88 -30.11
C VAL A 99 -25.71 -4.78 -28.93
N LYS A 100 -25.29 -6.05 -28.98
CA LYS A 100 -25.46 -7.05 -27.92
C LYS A 100 -24.68 -6.78 -26.61
N ASP A 101 -23.57 -6.05 -26.66
CA ASP A 101 -22.78 -5.65 -25.48
C ASP A 101 -23.39 -4.43 -24.77
N LEU A 102 -24.24 -3.66 -25.47
CA LEU A 102 -24.96 -2.49 -24.94
C LEU A 102 -26.32 -2.87 -24.31
N CYS A 103 -26.95 -3.97 -24.73
CA CYS A 103 -28.26 -4.39 -24.22
C CYS A 103 -28.30 -4.81 -22.74
N ASN A 104 -27.15 -5.06 -22.10
CA ASN A 104 -27.12 -5.65 -20.76
C ASN A 104 -26.86 -4.65 -19.62
N LYS A 105 -26.61 -3.37 -19.91
CA LYS A 105 -26.50 -2.33 -18.88
C LYS A 105 -27.18 -1.05 -19.36
N ASP A 106 -28.39 -0.87 -18.84
CA ASP A 106 -29.19 0.35 -18.87
C ASP A 106 -29.70 0.77 -20.27
N GLU A 107 -30.97 0.43 -20.58
CA GLU A 107 -31.69 0.92 -21.77
C GLU A 107 -31.57 2.44 -21.93
N THR A 108 -31.42 3.16 -20.82
CA THR A 108 -31.27 4.61 -20.76
C THR A 108 -29.92 5.08 -21.31
N ALA A 109 -28.82 4.35 -21.07
CA ALA A 109 -27.51 4.66 -21.61
C ALA A 109 -27.44 4.37 -23.12
N LEU A 110 -28.13 3.31 -23.56
CA LEU A 110 -28.27 2.93 -24.96
C LEU A 110 -29.08 3.96 -25.75
N LEU A 111 -30.20 4.43 -25.19
CA LEU A 111 -31.00 5.54 -25.71
C LEU A 111 -30.20 6.84 -25.74
N THR A 112 -29.39 7.12 -24.71
CA THR A 112 -28.56 8.34 -24.65
C THR A 112 -27.43 8.31 -25.68
N PHE A 113 -26.79 7.16 -25.89
CA PHE A 113 -25.79 6.98 -26.95
C PHE A 113 -26.39 7.10 -28.34
N LEU A 114 -27.50 6.38 -28.59
CA LEU A 114 -28.22 6.47 -29.86
C LEU A 114 -28.72 7.89 -30.10
N TYR A 115 -29.17 8.60 -29.06
CA TYR A 115 -29.62 9.99 -29.14
C TYR A 115 -28.46 10.94 -29.43
N VAL A 116 -27.30 10.82 -28.78
CA VAL A 116 -26.12 11.66 -29.06
C VAL A 116 -25.58 11.40 -30.47
N VAL A 117 -25.48 10.14 -30.89
CA VAL A 117 -25.01 9.75 -32.23
C VAL A 117 -26.01 10.16 -33.31
N THR A 118 -27.32 10.05 -33.07
CA THR A 118 -28.34 10.53 -34.02
C THR A 118 -28.46 12.04 -34.01
N PHE A 119 -28.37 12.72 -32.87
CA PHE A 119 -28.38 14.18 -32.79
C PHE A 119 -27.17 14.78 -33.52
N ILE A 120 -25.98 14.20 -33.33
CA ILE A 120 -24.77 14.59 -34.07
C ILE A 120 -24.91 14.28 -35.57
N SER A 121 -25.49 13.14 -35.96
CA SER A 121 -25.72 12.79 -37.38
C SER A 121 -26.78 13.67 -38.05
N ILE A 122 -27.84 14.05 -37.32
CA ILE A 122 -28.90 14.98 -37.76
C ILE A 122 -28.31 16.38 -37.95
N CYS A 123 -27.46 16.83 -37.03
CA CYS A 123 -26.74 18.09 -37.14
C CYS A 123 -25.68 18.10 -38.26
N GLN A 124 -25.16 16.93 -38.69
CA GLN A 124 -24.11 16.83 -39.69
C GLN A 124 -24.59 16.69 -41.15
N GLN A 125 -25.83 16.26 -41.43
CA GLN A 125 -26.23 15.94 -42.81
C GLN A 125 -27.55 16.53 -43.32
N GLY A 126 -28.29 17.34 -42.56
CA GLY A 126 -29.55 17.90 -43.08
C GLY A 126 -30.54 16.84 -43.56
N LEU A 127 -30.49 15.64 -42.96
CA LEU A 127 -31.44 14.57 -43.18
C LEU A 127 -32.77 15.00 -42.55
N LEU A 128 -33.73 15.35 -43.41
CA LEU A 128 -35.10 15.66 -43.00
C LEU A 128 -35.69 14.42 -42.32
N ALA A 129 -36.31 14.60 -41.16
CA ALA A 129 -36.95 13.55 -40.35
C ALA A 129 -37.92 12.62 -41.15
N LYS A 130 -38.36 13.07 -42.32
CA LYS A 130 -39.16 12.33 -43.30
C LYS A 130 -38.46 11.09 -43.84
N ASP A 131 -37.17 11.16 -44.19
CA ASP A 131 -36.45 10.05 -44.82
C ASP A 131 -36.21 8.87 -43.86
N PHE A 132 -36.14 9.18 -42.56
CA PHE A 132 -36.03 8.17 -41.51
C PHE A 132 -37.37 7.49 -41.23
N HIS A 133 -38.47 8.26 -41.25
CA HIS A 133 -39.82 7.73 -41.12
C HIS A 133 -40.17 6.78 -42.27
N ASP A 134 -39.84 7.16 -43.50
CA ASP A 134 -40.11 6.35 -44.70
C ASP A 134 -39.36 5.00 -44.68
N LYS A 135 -38.16 4.97 -44.08
CA LYS A 135 -37.34 3.75 -43.98
C LYS A 135 -37.86 2.77 -42.92
N LEU A 136 -38.36 3.28 -41.80
CA LEU A 136 -39.05 2.48 -40.78
C LEU A 136 -40.39 1.95 -41.31
N GLU A 137 -41.12 2.77 -42.06
CA GLU A 137 -42.38 2.36 -42.67
C GLU A 137 -42.16 1.27 -43.75
N GLN A 138 -41.08 1.35 -44.52
CA GLN A 138 -40.71 0.33 -45.50
C GLN A 138 -40.38 -1.02 -44.86
N GLN A 139 -39.68 -1.04 -43.71
CA GLN A 139 -39.39 -2.29 -43.00
C GLN A 139 -40.65 -2.90 -42.36
N SER A 140 -41.52 -2.07 -41.78
CA SER A 140 -42.81 -2.50 -41.25
C SER A 140 -43.68 -3.18 -42.32
N ARG A 141 -43.78 -2.59 -43.52
CA ARG A 141 -44.51 -3.17 -44.66
C ARG A 141 -43.89 -4.49 -45.14
N THR A 142 -42.58 -4.66 -45.02
CA THR A 142 -41.89 -5.90 -45.43
C THR A 142 -42.19 -7.05 -44.47
N ILE A 143 -42.29 -6.78 -43.17
CA ILE A 143 -42.67 -7.75 -42.14
C ILE A 143 -44.14 -8.15 -42.30
N GLN A 144 -45.03 -7.18 -42.53
CA GLN A 144 -46.46 -7.48 -42.76
C GLN A 144 -46.70 -8.34 -44.02
N ARG A 145 -45.91 -8.17 -45.09
CA ARG A 145 -45.97 -9.04 -46.29
C ARG A 145 -45.44 -10.45 -46.06
N ARG A 146 -44.62 -10.68 -45.03
CA ARG A 146 -44.22 -12.04 -44.62
C ARG A 146 -45.34 -12.71 -43.83
N PHE A 147 -45.98 -11.99 -42.91
CA PHE A 147 -47.13 -12.50 -42.16
C PHE A 147 -48.28 -12.93 -43.08
N ARG A 148 -48.67 -12.11 -44.05
CA ARG A 148 -49.74 -12.49 -45.00
C ARG A 148 -49.42 -13.68 -45.89
N ARG A 149 -48.14 -13.90 -46.22
CA ARG A 149 -47.70 -15.10 -46.95
C ARG A 149 -47.78 -16.35 -46.07
N MET A 150 -47.51 -16.20 -44.79
CA MET A 150 -47.60 -17.27 -43.81
C MET A 150 -49.05 -17.64 -43.54
N GLU A 151 -49.96 -16.65 -43.44
CA GLU A 151 -51.41 -16.86 -43.34
C GLU A 151 -51.97 -17.55 -44.60
N ALA A 152 -51.62 -17.10 -45.80
CA ALA A 152 -52.08 -17.72 -47.05
C ALA A 152 -51.62 -19.18 -47.21
N ASN A 153 -50.38 -19.50 -46.80
CA ASN A 153 -49.88 -20.86 -46.80
C ASN A 153 -50.58 -21.76 -45.75
N MET A 154 -51.13 -21.15 -44.68
CA MET A 154 -51.84 -21.86 -43.62
C MET A 154 -53.29 -22.13 -44.02
N ASP A 155 -53.92 -21.23 -44.78
CA ASP A 155 -55.24 -21.44 -45.37
C ASP A 155 -55.21 -22.55 -46.44
N ASP A 156 -54.19 -22.60 -47.30
CA ASP A 156 -54.01 -23.70 -48.28
C ASP A 156 -53.83 -25.07 -47.60
N PHE A 157 -53.22 -25.12 -46.40
CA PHE A 157 -53.06 -26.34 -45.61
C PHE A 157 -54.37 -26.81 -44.96
N LEU A 158 -55.30 -25.89 -44.68
CA LEU A 158 -56.58 -26.19 -44.02
C LEU A 158 -57.69 -26.59 -45.01
N THR A 159 -57.52 -26.35 -46.31
CA THR A 159 -58.53 -26.62 -47.35
C THR A 159 -58.25 -27.84 -48.23
N GLY A 160 -57.14 -28.56 -48.02
CA GLY A 160 -56.84 -29.80 -48.76
C GLY A 160 -57.65 -30.98 -48.25
N GLU A 161 -58.59 -31.47 -49.06
CA GLU A 161 -59.41 -32.68 -48.82
C GLU A 161 -58.56 -33.96 -48.80
N ASP A 162 -58.84 -34.78 -47.78
CA ASP A 162 -58.81 -36.26 -47.71
C ASP A 162 -57.58 -36.99 -48.25
N ASP A 163 -56.53 -37.05 -47.43
CA ASP A 163 -55.65 -38.24 -47.23
C ASP A 163 -54.81 -38.09 -45.93
N SER A 164 -55.33 -37.41 -44.89
CA SER A 164 -54.48 -36.78 -43.87
C SER A 164 -54.36 -37.50 -42.52
N ASP A 165 -55.10 -38.56 -42.22
CA ASP A 165 -55.05 -39.14 -40.85
C ASP A 165 -53.69 -39.78 -40.52
N GLU A 166 -53.01 -40.35 -41.51
CA GLU A 166 -51.66 -40.93 -41.35
C GLU A 166 -50.58 -39.85 -41.29
N ASP A 167 -50.67 -38.82 -42.13
CA ASP A 167 -49.79 -37.65 -42.09
C ASP A 167 -49.97 -36.83 -40.80
N VAL A 168 -51.21 -36.73 -40.29
CA VAL A 168 -51.51 -36.07 -39.01
C VAL A 168 -50.96 -36.88 -37.84
N ALA A 169 -51.01 -38.22 -37.89
CA ALA A 169 -50.39 -39.07 -36.87
C ALA A 169 -48.86 -38.95 -36.88
N ALA A 170 -48.22 -38.95 -38.05
CA ALA A 170 -46.78 -38.74 -38.20
C ALA A 170 -46.35 -37.32 -37.76
N LEU A 171 -47.15 -36.29 -38.08
CA LEU A 171 -46.94 -34.93 -37.60
C LEU A 171 -47.11 -34.82 -36.08
N LYS A 172 -48.03 -35.59 -35.49
CA LYS A 172 -48.22 -35.62 -34.04
C LYS A 172 -47.05 -36.30 -33.33
N GLU A 173 -46.55 -37.41 -33.85
CA GLU A 173 -45.37 -38.09 -33.29
C GLU A 173 -44.10 -37.23 -33.40
N THR A 174 -43.90 -36.57 -34.55
CA THR A 174 -42.77 -35.62 -34.71
C THR A 174 -42.92 -34.39 -33.81
N ASN A 175 -44.14 -33.90 -33.60
CA ASN A 175 -44.39 -32.82 -32.65
C ASN A 175 -44.11 -33.24 -31.20
N ASP A 176 -44.50 -34.45 -30.80
CA ASP A 176 -44.19 -34.98 -29.45
C ASP A 176 -42.67 -35.16 -29.24
N ASP A 177 -41.94 -35.63 -30.26
CA ASP A 177 -40.47 -35.74 -30.22
C ASP A 177 -39.79 -34.36 -30.13
N LEU A 178 -40.29 -33.38 -30.88
CA LEU A 178 -39.84 -31.98 -30.79
C LEU A 178 -40.13 -31.37 -29.42
N VAL A 179 -41.28 -31.67 -28.81
CA VAL A 179 -41.61 -31.22 -27.45
C VAL A 179 -40.63 -31.80 -26.43
N LEU A 180 -40.29 -33.10 -26.53
CA LEU A 180 -39.29 -33.73 -25.66
C LEU A 180 -37.89 -33.13 -25.84
N GLN A 181 -37.48 -32.86 -27.08
CA GLN A 181 -36.22 -32.16 -27.36
C GLN A 181 -36.22 -30.74 -26.78
N LEU A 182 -37.34 -30.03 -26.88
CA LEU A 182 -37.50 -28.67 -26.36
C LEU A 182 -37.47 -28.65 -24.83
N GLU A 183 -38.06 -29.64 -24.15
CA GLU A 183 -37.94 -29.83 -22.70
C GLU A 183 -36.51 -30.15 -22.28
N SER A 184 -35.80 -31.00 -23.02
CA SER A 184 -34.38 -31.30 -22.81
C SER A 184 -33.52 -30.04 -22.91
N VAL A 185 -33.67 -29.27 -24.00
CA VAL A 185 -32.95 -27.99 -24.18
C VAL A 185 -33.32 -26.99 -23.07
N ARG A 186 -34.59 -26.90 -22.68
CA ARG A 186 -35.02 -26.02 -21.58
C ARG A 186 -34.37 -26.39 -20.26
N SER A 187 -34.25 -27.69 -19.97
CA SER A 187 -33.56 -28.17 -18.76
C SER A 187 -32.07 -27.83 -18.77
N GLU A 188 -31.42 -27.92 -19.93
CA GLU A 188 -30.01 -27.59 -20.09
C GLU A 188 -29.77 -26.07 -19.99
N VAL A 189 -30.63 -25.24 -20.58
CA VAL A 189 -30.60 -23.79 -20.41
C VAL A 189 -30.77 -23.39 -18.93
N ALA A 190 -31.66 -24.08 -18.20
CA ALA A 190 -31.80 -23.85 -16.76
C ALA A 190 -30.53 -24.23 -15.98
N ARG A 191 -29.88 -25.34 -16.34
CA ARG A 191 -28.59 -25.76 -15.76
C ARG A 191 -27.49 -24.73 -16.02
N LEU A 192 -27.38 -24.24 -17.25
CA LEU A 192 -26.40 -23.22 -17.64
C LEU A 192 -26.65 -21.89 -16.92
N ARG A 193 -27.90 -21.45 -16.78
CA ARG A 193 -28.24 -20.24 -16.00
C ARG A 193 -27.84 -20.37 -14.53
N ASN A 194 -28.05 -21.53 -13.92
CA ASN A 194 -27.61 -21.76 -12.54
C ASN A 194 -26.09 -21.73 -12.42
N SER A 195 -25.37 -22.27 -13.41
CA SER A 195 -23.91 -22.19 -13.47
C SER A 195 -23.42 -20.75 -13.66
N GLU A 196 -24.09 -19.95 -14.49
CA GLU A 196 -23.80 -18.54 -14.69
C GLU A 196 -23.98 -17.73 -13.40
N ILE A 197 -25.07 -17.97 -12.65
CA ILE A 197 -25.29 -17.34 -11.35
C ILE A 197 -24.17 -17.68 -10.38
N LEU A 198 -23.76 -18.96 -10.30
CA LEU A 198 -22.70 -19.41 -9.40
C LEU A 198 -21.35 -18.74 -9.73
N LEU A 199 -20.99 -18.70 -11.02
CA LEU A 199 -19.76 -18.04 -11.49
C LEU A 199 -19.78 -16.53 -11.22
N ASN A 200 -20.94 -15.88 -11.37
CA ASN A 200 -21.07 -14.46 -11.11
C ASN A 200 -20.95 -14.14 -9.60
N ASP A 201 -21.46 -15.01 -8.73
CA ASP A 201 -21.27 -14.89 -7.28
C ASP A 201 -19.81 -15.13 -6.87
N GLU A 202 -19.12 -16.08 -7.50
CA GLU A 202 -17.68 -16.29 -7.30
C GLU A 202 -16.85 -15.10 -7.77
N LEU A 203 -17.21 -14.51 -8.92
CA LEU A 203 -16.56 -13.30 -9.45
C LEU A 203 -16.75 -12.12 -8.49
N LYS A 204 -17.96 -11.89 -7.97
CA LYS A 204 -18.19 -10.83 -6.96
C LYS A 204 -17.39 -11.04 -5.68
N ARG A 205 -17.23 -12.29 -5.23
CA ARG A 205 -16.40 -12.61 -4.06
C ARG A 205 -14.92 -12.36 -4.32
N SER A 206 -14.42 -12.69 -5.51
CA SER A 206 -13.02 -12.43 -5.86
C SER A 206 -12.75 -10.94 -6.02
N GLU A 207 -13.67 -10.17 -6.62
CA GLU A 207 -13.61 -8.71 -6.69
C GLU A 207 -13.61 -8.07 -5.29
N ALA A 208 -14.47 -8.51 -4.39
CA ALA A 208 -14.49 -8.01 -3.01
C ALA A 208 -13.18 -8.31 -2.27
N LYS A 209 -12.62 -9.52 -2.45
CA LYS A 209 -11.33 -9.90 -1.86
C LYS A 209 -10.16 -9.09 -2.42
N LEU A 210 -10.20 -8.78 -3.73
CA LEU A 210 -9.18 -7.92 -4.34
C LEU A 210 -9.25 -6.49 -3.78
N HIS A 211 -10.45 -5.94 -3.60
CA HIS A 211 -10.62 -4.64 -2.95
C HIS A 211 -10.11 -4.62 -1.51
N GLU A 212 -10.38 -5.66 -0.72
CA GLU A 212 -9.86 -5.78 0.65
C GLU A 212 -8.32 -5.82 0.67
N LEU A 213 -7.69 -6.55 -0.24
CA LEU A 213 -6.23 -6.60 -0.36
C LEU A 213 -5.63 -5.25 -0.76
N LEU A 214 -6.26 -4.54 -1.69
CA LEU A 214 -5.82 -3.19 -2.09
C LEU A 214 -5.92 -2.20 -0.93
N GLU A 215 -7.00 -2.24 -0.15
CA GLU A 215 -7.15 -1.37 1.03
C GLU A 215 -6.10 -1.67 2.11
N VAL A 216 -5.73 -2.95 2.30
CA VAL A 216 -4.65 -3.35 3.20
C VAL A 216 -3.29 -2.86 2.69
N GLU A 217 -3.05 -2.93 1.38
CA GLU A 217 -1.81 -2.44 0.77
C GLU A 217 -1.66 -0.91 0.91
N GLU A 218 -2.73 -0.16 0.65
CA GLU A 218 -2.76 1.30 0.84
C GLU A 218 -2.48 1.69 2.29
N LYS A 219 -3.17 1.06 3.26
CA LYS A 219 -2.91 1.28 4.68
C LYS A 219 -1.48 0.91 5.09
N SER A 220 -0.89 -0.10 4.45
CA SER A 220 0.51 -0.48 4.67
C SER A 220 1.48 0.58 4.13
N LYS A 221 1.21 1.13 2.93
CA LYS A 221 2.00 2.23 2.35
C LYS A 221 1.90 3.50 3.18
N GLU A 222 0.72 3.86 3.68
CA GLU A 222 0.52 5.00 4.57
C GLU A 222 1.32 4.85 5.87
N ARG A 223 1.30 3.66 6.48
CA ARG A 223 2.11 3.37 7.69
C ARG A 223 3.60 3.52 7.40
N LYS A 224 4.10 2.96 6.30
CA LYS A 224 5.51 3.10 5.90
C LYS A 224 5.90 4.56 5.68
N SER A 225 5.05 5.34 5.01
CA SER A 225 5.27 6.79 4.80
C SER A 225 5.28 7.55 6.12
N SER A 226 4.40 7.21 7.06
CA SER A 226 4.35 7.84 8.39
C SER A 226 5.60 7.49 9.22
N ASP A 227 6.04 6.23 9.18
CA ASP A 227 7.26 5.78 9.86
C ASP A 227 8.49 6.50 9.27
N GLU A 228 8.59 6.59 7.95
CA GLU A 228 9.68 7.31 7.27
C GLU A 228 9.71 8.81 7.62
N GLN A 229 8.54 9.46 7.71
CA GLN A 229 8.46 10.86 8.19
C GLN A 229 8.95 10.98 9.63
N PHE A 230 8.55 10.07 10.52
CA PHE A 230 9.01 10.05 11.91
C PHE A 230 10.53 9.87 12.03
N TYR A 231 11.11 8.95 11.25
CA TYR A 231 12.56 8.76 11.22
C TYR A 231 13.29 9.99 10.68
N ASN A 232 12.79 10.60 9.61
CA ASN A 232 13.39 11.82 9.04
C ASN A 232 13.35 13.01 10.01
N GLU A 233 12.26 13.19 10.75
CA GLU A 233 12.15 14.25 11.76
C GLU A 233 13.10 14.01 12.93
N ASN A 234 13.26 12.75 13.37
CA ASN A 234 14.20 12.38 14.42
C ASN A 234 15.66 12.58 13.98
N VAL A 235 16.00 12.22 12.73
CA VAL A 235 17.32 12.47 12.15
C VAL A 235 17.61 13.97 12.11
N ARG A 236 16.68 14.80 11.59
CA ARG A 236 16.84 16.26 11.56
C ARG A 236 17.01 16.85 12.95
N SER A 237 16.25 16.38 13.94
CA SER A 237 16.39 16.83 15.33
C SER A 237 17.77 16.49 15.91
N LYS A 238 18.33 15.33 15.58
CA LYS A 238 19.67 14.93 16.02
C LYS A 238 20.76 15.71 15.30
N GLU A 239 20.62 15.96 13.99
CA GLU A 239 21.55 16.80 13.22
C GLU A 239 21.59 18.23 13.76
N ALA A 240 20.44 18.80 14.15
CA ALA A 240 20.38 20.11 14.80
C ALA A 240 21.11 20.11 16.16
N MET A 241 20.93 19.06 16.97
CA MET A 241 21.63 18.93 18.24
C MET A 241 23.15 18.77 18.05
N ILE A 242 23.59 18.00 17.04
CA ILE A 242 25.00 17.87 16.69
C ILE A 242 25.57 19.23 16.29
N SER A 243 24.87 20.00 15.44
CA SER A 243 25.31 21.33 15.03
C SER A 243 25.46 22.30 16.21
N GLU A 244 24.54 22.25 17.18
CA GLU A 244 24.62 23.05 18.41
C GLU A 244 25.82 22.64 19.28
N LEU A 245 26.09 21.33 19.39
CA LEU A 245 27.25 20.82 20.13
C LEU A 245 28.56 21.20 19.45
N GLU A 246 28.64 21.13 18.13
CA GLU A 246 29.82 21.55 17.35
C GLU A 246 30.13 23.04 17.58
N GLN A 247 29.11 23.90 17.55
CA GLN A 247 29.28 25.32 17.84
C GLN A 247 29.80 25.55 19.27
N ARG A 248 29.27 24.84 20.27
CA ARG A 248 29.72 24.96 21.66
C ARG A 248 31.16 24.48 21.85
N VAL A 249 31.58 23.46 21.10
CA VAL A 249 32.97 23.00 21.11
C VAL A 249 33.89 24.09 20.54
N GLU A 250 33.52 24.72 19.43
CA GLU A 250 34.30 25.82 18.83
C GLU A 250 34.42 27.02 19.78
N GLU A 251 33.32 27.40 20.45
CA GLU A 251 33.32 28.46 21.47
C GLU A 251 34.26 28.12 22.65
N LEU A 252 34.26 26.86 23.12
CA LEU A 252 35.14 26.42 24.19
C LEU A 252 36.61 26.39 23.77
N GLU A 253 36.92 26.00 22.53
CA GLU A 253 38.28 26.00 22.00
C GLU A 253 38.89 27.41 21.97
N GLU A 254 38.12 28.43 21.55
CA GLU A 254 38.58 29.82 21.59
C GLU A 254 38.77 30.33 23.03
N VAL A 255 37.88 29.97 23.97
CA VAL A 255 38.08 30.29 25.39
C VAL A 255 39.35 29.66 25.95
N VAL A 256 39.63 28.39 25.62
CA VAL A 256 40.86 27.71 26.06
C VAL A 256 42.10 28.38 25.49
N LYS A 257 42.07 28.78 24.22
CA LYS A 257 43.15 29.50 23.55
C LYS A 257 43.42 30.86 24.19
N GLU A 258 42.38 31.62 24.53
CA GLU A 258 42.51 32.89 25.24
C GLU A 258 43.07 32.68 26.66
N ARG A 259 42.58 31.69 27.39
CA ARG A 259 43.08 31.35 28.74
C ARG A 259 44.54 30.91 28.72
N ASN A 260 44.96 30.14 27.72
CA ASN A 260 46.35 29.75 27.54
C ASN A 260 47.25 30.97 27.28
N LYS A 261 46.78 31.93 26.48
CA LYS A 261 47.50 33.20 26.28
C LYS A 261 47.68 33.94 27.60
N SER A 262 46.62 34.11 28.41
CA SER A 262 46.73 34.73 29.73
C SER A 262 47.66 33.96 30.68
N LEU A 263 47.63 32.63 30.66
CA LEU A 263 48.52 31.81 31.49
C LEU A 263 50.00 32.03 31.10
N THR A 264 50.31 32.11 29.81
CA THR A 264 51.69 32.42 29.37
C THR A 264 52.16 33.82 29.78
N GLU A 265 51.25 34.78 29.92
CA GLU A 265 51.57 36.13 30.36
C GLU A 265 51.85 36.16 31.87
N VAL A 266 50.97 35.55 32.68
CA VAL A 266 51.19 35.38 34.13
C VAL A 266 52.47 34.60 34.41
N GLN A 267 52.80 33.58 33.61
CA GLN A 267 54.04 32.83 33.77
C GLN A 267 55.28 33.74 33.56
N LYS A 268 55.25 34.63 32.57
CA LYS A 268 56.35 35.59 32.34
C LYS A 268 56.48 36.60 33.48
N GLU A 269 55.35 37.07 34.02
CA GLU A 269 55.34 37.95 35.19
C GLU A 269 55.96 37.24 36.41
N LEU A 270 55.58 35.99 36.64
CA LEU A 270 56.12 35.16 37.72
C LEU A 270 57.64 34.95 37.57
N ASP A 271 58.12 34.65 36.36
CA ASP A 271 59.56 34.49 36.08
C ASP A 271 60.32 35.81 36.34
N THR A 272 59.72 36.94 35.99
CA THR A 272 60.29 38.28 36.23
C THR A 272 60.42 38.56 37.71
N VAL A 273 59.34 38.37 38.49
CA VAL A 273 59.31 38.56 39.94
C VAL A 273 60.29 37.61 40.64
N THR A 274 60.38 36.36 40.19
CA THR A 274 61.33 35.38 40.73
C THR A 274 62.78 35.85 40.51
N SER A 275 63.10 36.34 39.31
CA SER A 275 64.44 36.88 39.02
C SER A 275 64.78 38.12 39.84
N GLU A 276 63.79 38.97 40.16
CA GLU A 276 63.96 40.12 41.04
C GLU A 276 64.18 39.69 42.49
N HIS A 277 63.42 38.71 42.96
CA HIS A 277 63.61 38.14 44.29
C HIS A 277 65.01 37.55 44.47
N ASP A 278 65.51 36.80 43.49
CA ASP A 278 66.86 36.23 43.54
C ASP A 278 67.94 37.32 43.60
N ARG A 279 67.78 38.41 42.83
CA ARG A 279 68.69 39.57 42.90
C ARG A 279 68.64 40.25 44.26
N ASP A 280 67.44 40.43 44.82
CA ASP A 280 67.28 40.98 46.16
C ASP A 280 68.00 40.10 47.18
N VAL A 281 67.75 38.79 47.19
CA VAL A 281 68.40 37.83 48.09
C VAL A 281 69.92 37.92 48.01
N GLN A 282 70.50 37.94 46.80
CA GLN A 282 71.95 38.13 46.63
C GLN A 282 72.44 39.46 47.21
N CYS A 283 71.74 40.57 46.97
CA CYS A 283 72.08 41.87 47.55
C CYS A 283 72.02 41.85 49.08
N PHE A 284 71.05 41.13 49.67
CA PHE A 284 70.97 40.98 51.12
C PHE A 284 72.11 40.14 51.69
N GLU A 285 72.52 39.07 51.01
CA GLU A 285 73.68 38.26 51.38
C GLU A 285 74.98 39.11 51.36
N GLU A 286 75.20 39.90 50.31
CA GLU A 286 76.35 40.81 50.21
C GLU A 286 76.38 41.85 51.34
N ILE A 287 75.23 42.47 51.64
CA ILE A 287 75.11 43.44 52.74
C ILE A 287 75.40 42.76 54.08
N ASN A 288 74.89 41.54 54.31
CA ASN A 288 75.13 40.80 55.54
C ASN A 288 76.60 40.43 55.70
N ASP A 289 77.26 40.01 54.63
CA ASP A 289 78.70 39.74 54.63
C ASP A 289 79.52 41.00 54.91
N GLN A 290 79.14 42.14 54.33
CA GLN A 290 79.77 43.42 54.63
C GLN A 290 79.60 43.81 56.10
N ASN A 291 78.39 43.67 56.65
CA ASN A 291 78.12 43.95 58.05
C ASN A 291 78.94 43.04 58.97
N ARG A 292 79.08 41.75 58.61
CA ARG A 292 79.90 40.82 59.36
C ARG A 292 81.37 41.26 59.40
N ARG A 293 81.90 41.71 58.27
CA ARG A 293 83.27 42.26 58.19
C ARG A 293 83.42 43.54 59.02
N GLU A 294 82.44 44.44 59.00
CA GLU A 294 82.45 45.67 59.79
C GLU A 294 82.36 45.38 61.30
N ILE A 295 81.48 44.46 61.71
CA ILE A 295 81.38 44.03 63.12
C ILE A 295 82.71 43.45 63.60
N GLU A 296 83.39 42.62 62.81
CA GLU A 296 84.71 42.09 63.19
C GLU A 296 85.80 43.17 63.28
N LYS A 297 85.78 44.18 62.38
CA LYS A 297 86.65 45.36 62.51
C LYS A 297 86.35 46.14 63.79
N LEU A 298 85.09 46.44 64.06
CA LEU A 298 84.65 47.17 65.26
C LEU A 298 84.97 46.40 66.54
N LYS A 299 84.85 45.06 66.55
CA LYS A 299 85.30 44.23 67.67
C LYS A 299 86.81 44.35 67.90
N LYS A 300 87.61 44.32 66.84
CA LYS A 300 89.07 44.50 66.94
C LYS A 300 89.44 45.90 67.42
N ASP A 301 88.74 46.92 66.94
CA ASP A 301 88.93 48.31 67.38
C ASP A 301 88.48 48.50 68.83
N ALA A 302 87.38 47.86 69.26
CA ALA A 302 86.93 47.84 70.65
C ALA A 302 87.92 47.10 71.58
N GLU A 303 88.54 46.00 71.12
CA GLU A 303 89.62 45.30 71.83
C GLU A 303 90.86 46.22 72.01
N ASN A 304 91.19 47.01 70.98
CA ASN A 304 92.29 47.99 71.05
C ASN A 304 91.95 49.15 72.01
N VAL A 305 90.71 49.66 72.00
CA VAL A 305 90.24 50.71 72.92
C VAL A 305 90.17 50.20 74.37
N ARG A 306 89.84 48.93 74.59
CA ARG A 306 89.88 48.28 75.93
C ARG A 306 91.28 48.28 76.57
N THR A 307 92.35 48.55 75.81
CA THR A 307 93.72 48.68 76.34
C THR A 307 94.19 50.13 76.60
N GLY A 308 93.35 51.16 76.40
CA GLY A 308 93.76 52.55 76.64
C GLY A 308 92.59 53.54 76.85
N SER A 309 92.51 54.09 78.07
CA SER A 309 91.63 55.21 78.47
C SER A 309 92.42 56.55 78.34
N PRO A 310 91.83 57.78 78.25
CA PRO A 310 90.46 58.17 78.64
C PRO A 310 89.67 59.18 77.75
N ASP A 311 88.35 58.98 77.72
CA ASP A 311 87.27 59.90 78.15
C ASP A 311 87.18 61.32 77.57
N TYR A 312 86.39 61.45 76.49
CA TYR A 312 85.40 62.51 76.15
C TYR A 312 85.02 62.46 74.64
N ILE A 313 85.94 62.00 73.79
CA ILE A 313 85.72 61.75 72.34
C ILE A 313 84.84 60.50 72.11
N GLU A 314 84.93 59.54 73.02
CA GLU A 314 84.21 58.26 72.97
C GLU A 314 82.69 58.42 73.08
N LYS A 315 82.21 59.41 73.86
CA LYS A 315 80.77 59.69 74.01
C LYS A 315 80.16 60.30 72.75
N THR A 316 80.89 61.17 72.04
CA THR A 316 80.44 61.74 70.75
C THR A 316 80.47 60.70 69.63
N ALA A 317 81.48 59.82 69.61
CA ALA A 317 81.57 58.72 68.66
C ALA A 317 80.46 57.67 68.89
N LEU A 318 80.21 57.30 70.14
CA LEU A 318 79.11 56.41 70.51
C LEU A 318 77.75 57.00 70.16
N LYS A 319 77.56 58.32 70.34
CA LYS A 319 76.30 58.97 69.97
C LYS A 319 76.08 58.99 68.45
N ALA A 320 77.11 59.32 67.67
CA ALA A 320 77.04 59.25 66.21
C ALA A 320 76.78 57.80 65.71
N HIS A 321 77.36 56.81 66.38
CA HIS A 321 77.12 55.40 66.07
C HIS A 321 75.69 54.97 66.43
N ILE A 322 75.12 55.45 67.54
CA ILE A 322 73.72 55.21 67.90
C ILE A 322 72.79 55.84 66.85
N ASP A 323 73.06 57.08 66.42
CA ASP A 323 72.26 57.75 65.39
C ASP A 323 72.32 56.99 64.05
N SER A 324 73.50 56.51 63.65
CA SER A 324 73.68 55.67 62.46
C SER A 324 72.95 54.33 62.55
N LEU A 325 72.99 53.65 63.71
CA LEU A 325 72.23 52.42 63.94
C LEU A 325 70.72 52.66 63.91
N THR A 326 70.27 53.81 64.42
CA THR A 326 68.86 54.18 64.42
C THR A 326 68.36 54.40 63.00
N GLU A 327 69.14 55.10 62.16
CA GLU A 327 68.81 55.29 60.74
C GLU A 327 68.84 53.97 59.97
N ARG A 328 69.80 53.09 60.28
CA ARG A 328 69.86 51.75 59.70
C ARG A 328 68.65 50.89 60.06
N ASN A 329 68.21 50.94 61.32
CA ASN A 329 67.00 50.24 61.76
C ASN A 329 65.74 50.77 61.04
N ALA A 330 65.63 52.08 60.84
CA ALA A 330 64.52 52.66 60.06
C ALA A 330 64.52 52.25 58.58
N VAL A 331 65.70 51.96 57.99
CA VAL A 331 65.79 51.37 56.64
C VAL A 331 65.39 49.90 56.65
N LEU A 332 65.80 49.14 57.67
CA LEU A 332 65.43 47.72 57.81
C LEU A 332 63.92 47.54 58.04
N GLU A 333 63.27 48.40 58.83
CA GLU A 333 61.81 48.38 59.02
C GLU A 333 61.07 48.63 57.71
N ARG A 334 61.53 49.59 56.89
CA ARG A 334 60.96 49.82 55.55
C ARG A 334 61.12 48.62 54.62
N ARG A 335 62.27 47.94 54.68
CA ARG A 335 62.52 46.72 53.90
C ARG A 335 61.67 45.54 54.38
N LEU A 336 61.50 45.35 55.68
CA LEU A 336 60.61 44.32 56.23
C LEU A 336 59.17 44.54 55.74
N LYS A 337 58.68 45.78 55.78
CA LYS A 337 57.35 46.11 55.27
C LYS A 337 57.20 45.77 53.77
N MET A 338 58.21 46.09 52.95
CA MET A 338 58.22 45.71 51.53
C MET A 338 58.17 44.19 51.33
N TYR A 339 58.85 43.42 52.18
CA TYR A 339 58.84 41.96 52.11
C TYR A 339 57.51 41.34 52.53
N GLU A 340 56.84 41.93 53.52
CA GLU A 340 55.47 41.55 53.89
C GLU A 340 54.52 41.77 52.71
N GLU A 341 54.59 42.92 52.05
CA GLU A 341 53.80 43.21 50.85
C GLU A 341 54.10 42.24 49.69
N LYS A 342 55.38 41.91 49.44
CA LYS A 342 55.76 40.90 48.43
C LYS A 342 55.22 39.51 48.79
N ARG A 343 55.19 39.15 50.07
CA ARG A 343 54.65 37.87 50.54
C ARG A 343 53.15 37.77 50.26
N ASP A 344 52.39 38.84 50.51
CA ASP A 344 50.95 38.86 50.22
C ASP A 344 50.67 38.65 48.71
N VAL A 345 51.49 39.26 47.84
CA VAL A 345 51.41 39.05 46.38
C VAL A 345 51.70 37.60 46.01
N ILE A 346 52.72 36.97 46.62
CA ILE A 346 53.04 35.55 46.38
C ILE A 346 51.87 34.66 46.80
N ASP A 347 51.27 34.92 47.96
CA ASP A 347 50.12 34.16 48.45
C ASP A 347 48.92 34.29 47.50
N ASP A 348 48.66 35.48 46.93
CA ASP A 348 47.61 35.70 45.94
C ASP A 348 47.88 35.02 44.58
N LEU A 349 49.14 35.03 44.13
CA LEU A 349 49.56 34.30 42.93
C LEU A 349 49.38 32.78 43.12
N GLN A 350 49.73 32.24 44.29
CA GLN A 350 49.52 30.83 44.62
C GLN A 350 48.03 30.45 44.64
N ARG A 351 47.16 31.31 45.19
CA ARG A 351 45.70 31.10 45.14
C ARG A 351 45.20 31.07 43.71
N THR A 352 45.64 32.02 42.89
CA THR A 352 45.25 32.12 41.47
C THR A 352 45.72 30.90 40.69
N LEU A 353 46.96 30.46 40.89
CA LEU A 353 47.51 29.26 40.27
C LEU A 353 46.70 28.03 40.65
N ASN A 354 46.39 27.84 41.93
CA ASN A 354 45.57 26.72 42.40
C ASN A 354 44.16 26.71 41.79
N LEU A 355 43.55 27.89 41.60
CA LEU A 355 42.26 28.00 40.91
C LEU A 355 42.39 27.62 39.44
N LYS A 356 43.43 28.07 38.74
CA LYS A 356 43.68 27.73 37.33
C LYS A 356 43.95 26.24 37.13
N THR A 357 44.68 25.60 38.04
CA THR A 357 44.92 24.15 38.00
C THR A 357 43.60 23.38 38.13
N LYS A 358 42.70 23.80 39.04
CA LYS A 358 41.37 23.18 39.17
C LYS A 358 40.50 23.38 37.92
N GLU A 359 40.54 24.56 37.30
CA GLU A 359 39.85 24.81 36.02
C GLU A 359 40.37 23.87 34.92
N LEU A 360 41.70 23.65 34.85
CA LEU A 360 42.30 22.71 33.90
C LEU A 360 41.88 21.26 34.15
N ASP A 361 41.83 20.82 35.41
CA ASP A 361 41.38 19.46 35.75
C ASP A 361 39.92 19.22 35.30
N LEU A 362 39.04 20.20 35.54
CA LEU A 362 37.64 20.13 35.11
C LEU A 362 37.51 20.05 33.58
N LEU A 363 38.25 20.88 32.85
CA LEU A 363 38.26 20.86 31.38
C LEU A 363 38.79 19.53 30.84
N GLN A 364 39.83 18.95 31.47
CA GLN A 364 40.32 17.63 31.06
C GLN A 364 39.26 16.54 31.25
N ASP A 365 38.47 16.61 32.31
CA ASP A 365 37.40 15.65 32.55
C ASP A 365 36.21 15.84 31.60
N GLU A 366 35.87 17.08 31.24
CA GLU A 366 34.90 17.38 30.18
C GLU A 366 35.36 16.83 28.83
N ILE A 367 36.63 17.05 28.45
CA ILE A 367 37.20 16.50 27.20
C ILE A 367 37.12 14.96 27.20
N LYS A 368 37.43 14.29 28.32
CA LYS A 368 37.28 12.83 28.42
C LYS A 368 35.83 12.39 28.27
N LYS A 369 34.88 13.16 28.81
CA LYS A 369 33.44 12.88 28.68
C LYS A 369 32.99 12.99 27.21
N VAL A 370 33.31 14.10 26.55
CA VAL A 370 32.98 14.32 25.13
C VAL A 370 33.60 13.23 24.24
N LYS A 371 34.86 12.83 24.50
CA LYS A 371 35.49 11.72 23.76
C LYS A 371 34.74 10.39 23.90
N ARG A 372 34.19 10.08 25.08
CA ARG A 372 33.37 8.87 25.28
C ARG A 372 32.06 8.96 24.51
N GLU A 373 31.36 10.09 24.60
CA GLU A 373 30.12 10.32 23.87
C GLU A 373 30.33 10.21 22.35
N TYR A 374 31.45 10.74 21.85
CA TYR A 374 31.85 10.61 20.44
C TYR A 374 32.05 9.16 20.01
N GLU A 375 32.78 8.35 20.78
CA GLU A 375 32.98 6.92 20.45
C GLU A 375 31.69 6.11 20.55
N GLU A 376 30.81 6.42 21.51
CA GLU A 376 29.46 5.82 21.59
C GLU A 376 28.63 6.14 20.34
N MET A 377 28.61 7.40 19.91
CA MET A 377 27.92 7.80 18.67
C MET A 377 28.50 7.14 17.43
N LYS A 378 29.82 7.03 17.33
CA LYS A 378 30.49 6.36 16.22
C LYS A 378 30.11 4.87 16.14
N ASN A 379 30.09 4.17 17.27
CA ASN A 379 29.66 2.77 17.33
C ASN A 379 28.19 2.61 16.94
N GLU A 380 27.33 3.55 17.35
CA GLU A 380 25.91 3.54 16.98
C GLU A 380 25.71 3.76 15.47
N VAL A 381 26.48 4.65 14.85
CA VAL A 381 26.47 4.85 13.38
C VAL A 381 26.89 3.58 12.66
N GLU A 382 27.91 2.87 13.16
CA GLU A 382 28.36 1.60 12.56
C GLU A 382 27.30 0.50 12.70
N ARG A 383 26.62 0.41 13.85
CA ARG A 383 25.49 -0.50 14.06
C ARG A 383 24.35 -0.23 13.07
N LEU A 384 23.97 1.04 12.89
CA LEU A 384 22.91 1.44 11.96
C LEU A 384 23.27 1.16 10.50
N ARG A 385 24.55 1.30 10.13
CA ARG A 385 25.03 0.90 8.79
C ARG A 385 24.87 -0.60 8.56
N ASN A 386 25.25 -1.41 9.53
CA ASN A 386 25.09 -2.87 9.43
C ASN A 386 23.61 -3.27 9.32
N GLU A 387 22.73 -2.64 10.10
CA GLU A 387 21.28 -2.88 9.99
C GLU A 387 20.73 -2.48 8.62
N THR A 388 21.20 -1.37 8.06
CA THR A 388 20.82 -0.93 6.71
C THR A 388 21.24 -1.94 5.64
N ASP A 389 22.44 -2.52 5.77
CA ASP A 389 22.93 -3.51 4.81
C ASP A 389 22.17 -4.85 4.92
N VAL A 390 21.77 -5.26 6.13
CA VAL A 390 20.89 -6.41 6.33
C VAL A 390 19.54 -6.17 5.64
N LEU A 391 18.90 -5.02 5.90
CA LEU A 391 17.61 -4.67 5.29
C LEU A 391 17.68 -4.61 3.75
N LYS A 392 18.79 -4.15 3.17
CA LYS A 392 19.00 -4.18 1.71
C LYS A 392 19.08 -5.61 1.16
N ASN A 393 19.68 -6.53 1.90
CA ASN A 393 19.75 -7.93 1.50
C ASN A 393 18.37 -8.59 1.59
N ASP A 394 17.63 -8.34 2.68
CA ASP A 394 16.26 -8.84 2.84
C ASP A 394 15.35 -8.32 1.72
N LEU A 395 15.47 -7.04 1.36
CA LEU A 395 14.71 -6.45 0.25
C LEU A 395 15.02 -7.13 -1.09
N ARG A 396 16.29 -7.43 -1.36
CA ARG A 396 16.68 -8.15 -2.57
C ARG A 396 16.13 -9.58 -2.61
N GLN A 397 16.12 -10.28 -1.47
CA GLN A 397 15.51 -11.61 -1.38
C GLN A 397 14.00 -11.56 -1.66
N LEU A 398 13.31 -10.57 -1.10
CA LEU A 398 11.88 -10.37 -1.37
C LEU A 398 11.59 -10.03 -2.84
N GLU A 399 12.46 -9.25 -3.49
CA GLU A 399 12.35 -8.99 -4.94
C GLU A 399 12.52 -10.27 -5.76
N GLU A 400 13.50 -11.12 -5.42
CA GLU A 400 13.71 -12.42 -6.07
C GLU A 400 12.51 -13.36 -5.85
N GLU A 401 11.97 -13.43 -4.63
CA GLU A 401 10.76 -14.20 -4.32
C GLU A 401 9.55 -13.71 -5.12
N ASN A 402 9.39 -12.39 -5.26
CA ASN A 402 8.27 -11.81 -6.00
C ASN A 402 8.36 -12.10 -7.50
N GLU A 403 9.55 -12.03 -8.11
CA GLU A 403 9.76 -12.42 -9.51
C GLU A 403 9.50 -13.92 -9.72
N ASN A 404 9.91 -14.78 -8.79
CA ASN A 404 9.60 -16.20 -8.83
C ASN A 404 8.08 -16.46 -8.77
N LEU A 405 7.37 -15.80 -7.84
CA LEU A 405 5.91 -15.90 -7.72
C LEU A 405 5.19 -15.42 -8.99
N LYS A 406 5.69 -14.36 -9.61
CA LYS A 406 5.15 -13.84 -10.87
C LYS A 406 5.32 -14.85 -12.01
N SER A 407 6.48 -15.50 -12.11
CA SER A 407 6.70 -16.58 -13.08
C SER A 407 5.81 -17.79 -12.82
N GLU A 408 5.61 -18.18 -11.56
CA GLU A 408 4.67 -19.25 -11.22
C GLU A 408 3.22 -18.89 -11.59
N TYR A 409 2.81 -17.64 -11.35
CA TYR A 409 1.50 -17.13 -11.73
C TYR A 409 1.29 -17.21 -13.26
N GLU A 410 2.26 -16.75 -14.05
CA GLU A 410 2.23 -16.84 -15.52
C GLU A 410 2.09 -18.31 -15.98
N ARG A 411 2.85 -19.24 -15.38
CA ARG A 411 2.76 -20.66 -15.70
C ARG A 411 1.37 -21.25 -15.40
N ILE A 412 0.79 -20.90 -14.26
CA ILE A 412 -0.58 -21.33 -13.89
C ILE A 412 -1.59 -20.78 -14.88
N GLN A 413 -1.40 -19.54 -15.34
CA GLN A 413 -2.28 -18.93 -16.33
C GLN A 413 -2.20 -19.63 -17.69
N GLU A 414 -1.00 -20.00 -18.15
CA GLU A 414 -0.84 -20.84 -19.35
C GLU A 414 -1.48 -22.23 -19.20
N GLU A 415 -1.35 -22.87 -18.04
CA GLU A 415 -2.01 -24.15 -17.77
C GLU A 415 -3.53 -24.03 -17.79
N LYS A 416 -4.07 -22.94 -17.25
CA LYS A 416 -5.50 -22.63 -17.30
C LYS A 416 -5.98 -22.49 -18.74
N GLU A 417 -5.29 -21.71 -19.58
CA GLU A 417 -5.63 -21.54 -21.00
C GLU A 417 -5.59 -22.87 -21.77
N LYS A 418 -4.61 -23.74 -21.48
CA LYS A 418 -4.54 -25.09 -22.06
C LYS A 418 -5.72 -25.96 -21.64
N LEU A 419 -6.14 -25.89 -20.37
CA LEU A 419 -7.29 -26.63 -19.86
C LEU A 419 -8.60 -26.14 -20.51
N GLU A 420 -8.79 -24.83 -20.62
CA GLU A 420 -9.95 -24.23 -21.30
C GLU A 420 -10.03 -24.69 -22.77
N LYS A 421 -8.89 -24.71 -23.47
CA LYS A 421 -8.85 -25.21 -24.85
C LYS A 421 -9.22 -26.71 -24.93
N ASN A 422 -8.66 -27.53 -24.04
CA ASN A 422 -8.98 -28.96 -23.98
C ASN A 422 -10.47 -29.18 -23.68
N GLU A 423 -11.09 -28.36 -22.82
CA GLU A 423 -12.51 -28.43 -22.52
C GLU A 423 -13.36 -28.14 -23.77
N VAL A 424 -13.00 -27.12 -24.56
CA VAL A 424 -13.66 -26.81 -25.83
C VAL A 424 -13.52 -27.97 -26.82
N ASP A 425 -12.31 -28.52 -26.97
CA ASP A 425 -12.05 -29.65 -27.88
C ASP A 425 -12.85 -30.90 -27.46
N LEU A 426 -12.91 -31.21 -26.17
CA LEU A 426 -13.76 -32.29 -25.65
C LEU A 426 -15.25 -32.04 -25.91
N THR A 427 -15.71 -30.80 -25.73
CA THR A 427 -17.11 -30.43 -25.95
C THR A 427 -17.50 -30.59 -27.42
N ASN A 428 -16.63 -30.18 -28.34
CA ASN A 428 -16.82 -30.38 -29.77
C ASN A 428 -16.85 -31.86 -30.13
N SER A 429 -15.89 -32.66 -29.64
CA SER A 429 -15.89 -34.11 -29.88
C SER A 429 -17.14 -34.79 -29.32
N LEU A 430 -17.65 -34.34 -28.16
CA LEU A 430 -18.89 -34.83 -27.59
C LEU A 430 -20.09 -34.52 -28.49
N ASN A 431 -20.19 -33.29 -29.00
CA ASN A 431 -21.23 -32.88 -29.94
C ASN A 431 -21.19 -33.70 -31.24
N ASP A 432 -20.01 -33.93 -31.81
CA ASP A 432 -19.85 -34.78 -33.00
C ASP A 432 -20.33 -36.21 -32.74
N THR A 433 -20.04 -36.77 -31.56
CA THR A 433 -20.54 -38.11 -31.20
C THR A 433 -22.05 -38.13 -30.98
N LYS A 434 -22.61 -37.06 -30.42
CA LYS A 434 -24.05 -36.90 -30.25
C LYS A 434 -24.76 -36.85 -31.61
N GLU A 435 -24.25 -36.06 -32.55
CA GLU A 435 -24.81 -35.95 -33.90
C GLU A 435 -24.75 -37.31 -34.65
N LYS A 436 -23.63 -38.05 -34.52
CA LYS A 436 -23.54 -39.42 -35.06
C LYS A 436 -24.61 -40.35 -34.48
N LEU A 437 -24.78 -40.33 -33.16
CA LEU A 437 -25.78 -41.15 -32.49
C LEU A 437 -27.22 -40.75 -32.89
N GLU A 438 -27.49 -39.47 -33.07
CA GLU A 438 -28.80 -38.98 -33.55
C GLU A 438 -29.08 -39.45 -34.98
N ASN A 439 -28.06 -39.42 -35.86
CA ASN A 439 -28.18 -39.95 -37.22
C ASN A 439 -28.41 -41.47 -37.25
N GLU A 440 -27.67 -42.24 -36.45
CA GLU A 440 -27.88 -43.69 -36.30
C GLU A 440 -29.29 -43.99 -35.75
N LEU A 441 -29.77 -43.22 -34.78
CA LEU A 441 -31.13 -43.33 -34.25
C LEU A 441 -32.19 -43.09 -35.34
N LYS A 442 -32.00 -42.06 -36.16
CA LYS A 442 -32.89 -41.74 -37.28
C LYS A 442 -32.91 -42.86 -38.33
N GLU A 443 -31.76 -43.44 -38.61
CA GLU A 443 -31.66 -44.57 -39.54
C GLU A 443 -32.38 -45.81 -38.99
N VAL A 444 -32.16 -46.15 -37.71
CA VAL A 444 -32.87 -47.25 -37.03
C VAL A 444 -34.38 -47.01 -37.03
N ARG A 445 -34.84 -45.79 -36.72
CA ARG A 445 -36.27 -45.42 -36.77
C ARG A 445 -36.84 -45.65 -38.17
N GLY A 446 -36.15 -45.17 -39.21
CA GLY A 446 -36.57 -45.39 -40.60
C GLY A 446 -36.56 -46.86 -41.03
N THR A 447 -35.69 -47.71 -40.47
CA THR A 447 -35.77 -49.16 -40.70
C THR A 447 -36.94 -49.82 -39.95
N LEU A 448 -37.25 -49.32 -38.75
CA LEU A 448 -38.36 -49.80 -37.95
C LEU A 448 -39.69 -49.48 -38.63
N GLU A 449 -39.90 -48.24 -39.08
CA GLU A 449 -41.08 -47.83 -39.85
C GLU A 449 -41.28 -48.70 -41.10
N ARG A 450 -40.22 -48.92 -41.88
CA ARG A 450 -40.26 -49.84 -43.04
C ARG A 450 -40.70 -51.25 -42.65
N SER A 451 -40.17 -51.77 -41.55
CA SER A 451 -40.55 -53.10 -41.06
C SER A 451 -41.99 -53.16 -40.56
N GLN A 452 -42.49 -52.10 -39.92
CA GLN A 452 -43.89 -51.98 -39.50
C GLN A 452 -44.83 -51.95 -40.69
N LEU A 453 -44.50 -51.16 -41.72
CA LEU A 453 -45.27 -51.08 -42.96
C LEU A 453 -45.36 -52.47 -43.64
N GLN A 454 -44.25 -53.20 -43.65
CA GLN A 454 -44.19 -54.56 -44.18
C GLN A 454 -45.03 -55.55 -43.36
N ILE A 455 -45.05 -55.42 -42.03
CA ILE A 455 -45.93 -56.21 -41.16
C ILE A 455 -47.41 -55.87 -41.41
N SER A 456 -47.76 -54.59 -41.55
CA SER A 456 -49.12 -54.16 -41.86
C SER A 456 -49.60 -54.77 -43.19
N GLN A 457 -48.77 -54.71 -44.24
CA GLN A 457 -49.06 -55.35 -45.53
C GLN A 457 -49.25 -56.87 -45.39
N MET A 458 -48.39 -57.57 -44.66
CA MET A 458 -48.57 -59.01 -44.43
C MET A 458 -49.85 -59.33 -43.64
N THR A 459 -50.21 -58.47 -42.67
CA THR A 459 -51.40 -58.65 -41.83
C THR A 459 -52.68 -58.41 -42.64
N GLU A 460 -52.66 -57.46 -43.56
CA GLU A 460 -53.75 -57.18 -44.49
C GLU A 460 -53.94 -58.35 -45.48
N THR A 461 -52.85 -58.88 -46.05
CA THR A 461 -52.92 -60.11 -46.87
C THR A 461 -53.39 -61.34 -46.10
N LEU A 462 -53.05 -61.46 -44.81
CA LEU A 462 -53.52 -62.54 -43.95
C LEU A 462 -54.99 -62.39 -43.58
N ASN A 463 -55.50 -61.16 -43.41
CA ASN A 463 -56.92 -60.91 -43.17
C ASN A 463 -57.76 -61.14 -44.43
N GLU A 464 -57.24 -60.81 -45.62
CA GLU A 464 -57.88 -61.16 -46.89
C GLU A 464 -57.91 -62.69 -47.14
N ASP A 465 -56.89 -63.42 -46.68
CA ASP A 465 -56.82 -64.89 -46.76
C ASP A 465 -57.63 -65.62 -45.65
N THR A 466 -58.19 -64.92 -44.65
CA THR A 466 -58.89 -65.54 -43.50
C THR A 466 -60.38 -65.18 -43.37
N GLU A 467 -60.97 -64.41 -44.29
CA GLU A 467 -62.43 -64.20 -44.32
C GLU A 467 -63.23 -65.37 -44.93
N ASP A 468 -62.58 -66.41 -45.46
CA ASP A 468 -63.19 -67.69 -45.79
C ASP A 468 -62.52 -68.81 -44.97
N GLU A 469 -63.25 -69.35 -43.98
CA GLU A 469 -63.00 -70.56 -43.18
C GLU A 469 -62.63 -70.41 -41.68
N PHE A 470 -63.64 -70.80 -40.87
CA PHE A 470 -63.54 -71.56 -39.61
C PHE A 470 -63.23 -70.87 -38.27
N ASP A 471 -64.32 -70.58 -37.55
CA ASP A 471 -64.77 -71.18 -36.27
C ASP A 471 -63.73 -71.88 -35.33
N ASN A 472 -63.72 -71.41 -34.07
CA ASN A 472 -63.34 -72.07 -32.80
C ASN A 472 -61.99 -72.83 -32.68
N THR A 473 -61.12 -72.43 -31.72
CA THR A 473 -60.69 -73.24 -30.54
C THR A 473 -59.57 -72.63 -29.69
N VAL A 474 -59.62 -73.01 -28.41
CA VAL A 474 -58.73 -72.80 -27.26
C VAL A 474 -57.40 -73.57 -27.39
N PHE A 475 -56.23 -73.01 -26.98
CA PHE A 475 -55.20 -73.64 -26.10
C PHE A 475 -53.87 -72.83 -25.92
N ASP A 476 -53.45 -72.75 -24.65
CA ASP A 476 -52.11 -72.73 -24.00
C ASP A 476 -50.86 -71.89 -24.41
N ARG A 477 -50.27 -71.32 -23.33
CA ARG A 477 -48.88 -70.82 -23.07
C ARG A 477 -47.80 -71.93 -23.22
N PRO A 478 -46.47 -71.68 -23.00
CA PRO A 478 -45.55 -70.54 -23.25
C PRO A 478 -44.22 -71.04 -23.94
N PRO A 479 -43.11 -70.25 -24.07
CA PRO A 479 -42.10 -70.26 -23.00
C PRO A 479 -41.33 -68.94 -22.78
N SER A 480 -40.66 -68.91 -21.64
CA SER A 480 -39.89 -67.84 -21.02
C SER A 480 -38.60 -67.48 -21.76
N VAL A 481 -38.40 -66.17 -22.04
CA VAL A 481 -37.09 -65.62 -22.45
C VAL A 481 -36.66 -64.48 -21.51
N ARG A 482 -35.98 -64.93 -20.46
CA ARG A 482 -34.85 -64.34 -19.72
C ARG A 482 -34.40 -62.92 -20.14
N ARG A 483 -34.94 -61.87 -19.52
CA ARG A 483 -34.29 -60.54 -19.43
C ARG A 483 -33.27 -60.54 -18.28
N LYS A 484 -31.97 -60.48 -18.63
CA LYS A 484 -30.86 -60.33 -17.69
C LYS A 484 -30.90 -58.94 -17.06
N ARG A 485 -30.97 -58.91 -15.72
CA ARG A 485 -30.64 -57.75 -14.88
C ARG A 485 -29.20 -57.30 -15.13
N THR A 486 -29.01 -56.02 -15.45
CA THR A 486 -27.74 -55.31 -15.24
C THR A 486 -28.04 -53.99 -14.54
N SER A 487 -28.31 -54.09 -13.22
CA SER A 487 -28.30 -52.99 -12.28
C SER A 487 -27.10 -53.17 -11.36
N SER A 488 -25.92 -52.69 -11.76
CA SER A 488 -24.72 -52.67 -10.90
C SER A 488 -23.55 -51.84 -11.48
N ARG A 489 -23.80 -50.67 -12.09
CA ARG A 489 -22.71 -49.79 -12.57
C ARG A 489 -22.75 -48.33 -12.13
N LEU A 490 -23.72 -47.94 -11.29
CA LEU A 490 -23.83 -46.57 -10.78
C LEU A 490 -23.35 -46.39 -9.33
N GLU A 491 -23.02 -47.48 -8.62
CA GLU A 491 -22.64 -47.38 -7.20
C GLU A 491 -21.13 -47.30 -6.94
N ASN A 492 -20.29 -47.41 -7.98
CA ASN A 492 -18.82 -47.41 -7.84
C ASN A 492 -18.13 -46.09 -8.22
N ARG A 493 -18.87 -45.06 -8.67
CA ARG A 493 -18.30 -43.71 -8.91
C ARG A 493 -18.48 -42.72 -7.74
N TYR A 494 -19.34 -43.02 -6.77
CA TYR A 494 -19.49 -42.18 -5.57
C TYR A 494 -18.47 -42.51 -4.45
N ARG A 495 -17.77 -43.65 -4.53
CA ARG A 495 -16.74 -44.04 -3.54
C ARG A 495 -15.34 -43.46 -3.83
N THR A 496 -15.04 -43.06 -5.06
CA THR A 496 -13.71 -42.52 -5.43
C THR A 496 -13.60 -41.01 -5.34
N THR A 497 -14.72 -40.28 -5.32
CA THR A 497 -14.75 -38.83 -5.05
C THR A 497 -14.83 -38.53 -3.56
N SER A 498 -15.54 -39.35 -2.76
CA SER A 498 -15.59 -39.15 -1.31
C SER A 498 -14.24 -39.38 -0.63
N SER A 499 -13.41 -40.31 -1.11
CA SER A 499 -12.08 -40.55 -0.53
C SER A 499 -11.10 -39.39 -0.76
N LYS A 500 -11.20 -38.69 -1.89
CA LYS A 500 -10.38 -37.49 -2.18
C LYS A 500 -10.82 -36.29 -1.35
N LEU A 501 -12.13 -36.11 -1.15
CA LEU A 501 -12.66 -35.05 -0.30
C LEU A 501 -12.27 -35.25 1.17
N ILE A 502 -12.35 -36.50 1.65
CA ILE A 502 -11.94 -36.86 3.01
C ILE A 502 -10.44 -36.60 3.19
N GLY A 503 -9.60 -36.96 2.21
CA GLY A 503 -8.16 -36.66 2.25
C GLY A 503 -7.84 -35.17 2.29
N PHE A 504 -8.58 -34.35 1.55
CA PHE A 504 -8.42 -32.89 1.56
C PHE A 504 -8.79 -32.28 2.91
N VAL A 505 -9.91 -32.73 3.52
CA VAL A 505 -10.34 -32.27 4.84
C VAL A 505 -9.33 -32.66 5.93
N TYR A 506 -8.78 -33.88 5.89
CA TYR A 506 -7.72 -34.28 6.83
C TYR A 506 -6.45 -33.45 6.69
N ASN A 507 -6.07 -33.06 5.47
CA ASN A 507 -4.90 -32.22 5.24
C ASN A 507 -5.11 -30.81 5.81
N ILE A 508 -6.28 -30.21 5.59
CA ILE A 508 -6.63 -28.90 6.20
C ILE A 508 -6.62 -28.98 7.73
N LEU A 509 -7.25 -30.00 8.31
CA LEU A 509 -7.27 -30.19 9.77
C LEU A 509 -5.87 -30.39 10.34
N PHE A 510 -5.00 -31.10 9.62
CA PHE A 510 -3.60 -31.27 10.00
C PHE A 510 -2.84 -29.93 10.05
N TRP A 511 -2.99 -29.08 9.03
CA TRP A 511 -2.38 -27.75 9.02
C TRP A 511 -2.91 -26.83 10.13
N ILE A 512 -4.23 -26.86 10.38
CA ILE A 512 -4.83 -26.11 11.50
C ILE A 512 -4.22 -26.56 12.84
N MET A 513 -4.11 -27.87 13.07
CA MET A 513 -3.48 -28.41 14.29
C MET A 513 -1.99 -28.06 14.40
N LEU A 514 -1.27 -28.00 13.26
CA LEU A 514 0.13 -27.58 13.22
C LEU A 514 0.28 -26.10 13.62
N ILE A 515 -0.57 -25.22 13.10
CA ILE A 515 -0.58 -23.79 13.44
C ILE A 515 -0.92 -23.61 14.92
N PHE A 516 -1.92 -24.33 15.44
CA PHE A 516 -2.25 -24.29 16.86
C PHE A 516 -1.11 -24.75 17.76
N THR A 517 -0.40 -25.84 17.38
CA THR A 517 0.75 -26.30 18.16
C THR A 517 1.91 -25.29 18.12
N MET A 518 2.16 -24.62 16.98
CA MET A 518 3.15 -23.54 16.90
C MET A 518 2.78 -22.32 17.75
N LEU A 519 1.50 -21.92 17.80
CA LEU A 519 1.05 -20.82 18.66
C LEU A 519 1.20 -21.15 20.14
N ILE A 520 0.90 -22.39 20.53
CA ILE A 520 1.07 -22.88 21.91
C ILE A 520 2.56 -22.92 22.29
N THR A 521 3.43 -23.45 21.43
CA THR A 521 4.87 -23.50 21.72
C THR A 521 5.47 -22.10 21.79
N PHE A 522 5.09 -21.19 20.88
CA PHE A 522 5.51 -19.79 20.92
C PHE A 522 5.06 -19.10 22.22
N GLY A 523 3.79 -19.28 22.60
CA GLY A 523 3.25 -18.75 23.86
C GLY A 523 4.01 -19.30 25.08
N ALA A 524 4.29 -20.60 25.12
CA ALA A 524 5.04 -21.24 26.19
C ALA A 524 6.50 -20.76 26.26
N SER A 525 7.19 -20.63 25.12
CA SER A 525 8.56 -20.10 25.06
C SER A 525 8.62 -18.66 25.55
N ARG A 526 7.66 -17.81 25.15
CA ARG A 526 7.58 -16.41 25.58
C ARG A 526 7.26 -16.30 27.08
N TYR A 527 6.35 -17.14 27.58
CA TYR A 527 6.04 -17.22 29.01
C TYR A 527 7.27 -17.62 29.84
N ALA A 528 8.01 -18.65 29.41
CA ALA A 528 9.23 -19.09 30.06
C ALA A 528 10.30 -17.98 30.08
N TRP A 529 10.46 -17.25 28.96
CA TRP A 529 11.38 -16.12 28.87
C TRP A 529 11.00 -14.95 29.81
N CYS A 530 9.72 -14.55 29.83
CA CYS A 530 9.24 -13.52 30.75
C CYS A 530 9.43 -13.92 32.22
N THR A 531 9.15 -15.18 32.57
CA THR A 531 9.33 -15.71 33.92
C THR A 531 10.79 -15.72 34.34
N TYR A 532 11.70 -16.08 33.43
CA TYR A 532 13.15 -16.06 33.69
C TYR A 532 13.68 -14.65 33.96
N HIS A 533 13.12 -13.62 33.31
CA HIS A 533 13.52 -12.22 33.48
C HIS A 533 12.68 -11.44 34.51
N GLY A 534 11.76 -12.08 35.23
CA GLY A 534 10.92 -11.43 36.24
C GLY A 534 9.94 -10.39 35.67
N GLN A 535 9.53 -10.53 34.40
CA GLN A 535 8.59 -9.64 33.73
C GLN A 535 7.17 -10.22 33.73
N THR A 536 6.14 -9.36 33.86
CA THR A 536 4.74 -9.76 33.78
C THR A 536 4.37 -10.17 32.35
N PHE A 537 3.84 -11.38 32.19
CA PHE A 537 3.44 -11.92 30.89
C PHE A 537 2.07 -11.39 30.46
N THR A 538 2.00 -10.74 29.29
CA THR A 538 0.76 -10.42 28.58
C THR A 538 0.76 -11.12 27.22
N LEU A 539 -0.31 -11.89 26.94
CA LEU A 539 -0.44 -12.73 25.72
C LEU A 539 -0.53 -11.89 24.43
N LEU A 540 -1.04 -10.66 24.55
CA LEU A 540 -0.98 -9.60 23.55
C LEU A 540 -0.03 -8.56 24.12
N GLY A 541 1.11 -8.37 23.45
CA GLY A 541 2.22 -7.56 23.95
C GLY A 541 1.77 -6.22 24.53
N GLU A 542 2.44 -5.78 25.59
CA GLU A 542 2.28 -4.43 26.13
C GLU A 542 2.37 -3.40 25.01
N VAL A 543 1.23 -2.81 24.66
CA VAL A 543 1.20 -1.45 24.14
C VAL A 543 1.73 -0.60 25.28
N ARG A 544 3.03 -0.27 25.23
CA ARG A 544 3.63 0.74 26.09
C ARG A 544 2.97 2.08 25.78
N LEU A 545 1.82 2.33 26.39
CA LEU A 545 1.25 3.66 26.50
C LEU A 545 2.22 4.48 27.34
N ASN A 546 2.99 5.27 26.60
CA ASN A 546 3.98 6.21 27.05
C ASN A 546 3.48 6.95 28.30
N THR A 547 4.22 6.83 29.41
CA THR A 547 3.92 7.44 30.72
C THR A 547 3.74 8.95 30.67
N ARG A 548 4.06 9.59 29.54
CA ARG A 548 3.75 11.00 29.25
C ARG A 548 2.26 11.26 28.95
N ILE A 549 1.55 10.33 28.32
CA ILE A 549 0.12 10.52 27.97
C ILE A 549 -0.75 10.45 29.23
N CYS A 550 -0.43 9.56 30.18
CA CYS A 550 -1.14 9.46 31.46
C CYS A 550 -0.96 10.70 32.36
N LYS A 551 0.04 11.55 32.12
CA LYS A 551 0.19 12.84 32.82
C LYS A 551 -0.62 13.99 32.21
N LEU A 552 -1.02 13.87 30.94
CA LEU A 552 -1.72 14.93 30.22
C LEU A 552 -3.25 14.81 30.31
N TYR A 553 -3.80 13.62 30.58
CA TYR A 553 -5.25 13.39 30.66
C TYR A 553 -5.63 12.43 31.79
N PRO A 554 -5.64 12.88 33.06
CA PRO A 554 -5.95 12.03 34.21
C PRO A 554 -7.42 11.54 34.26
N GLU A 555 -8.34 12.24 33.58
CA GLU A 555 -9.77 11.93 33.62
C GLU A 555 -10.23 10.85 32.63
N MET A 556 -9.39 10.44 31.69
CA MET A 556 -9.73 9.42 30.68
C MET A 556 -9.32 7.98 31.05
N CYS A 557 -8.63 7.78 32.17
CA CYS A 557 -8.18 6.47 32.61
C CYS A 557 -9.18 5.85 33.60
N VAL A 558 -10.24 5.22 33.09
CA VAL A 558 -11.22 4.44 33.90
C VAL A 558 -10.69 3.03 34.25
N PHE A 559 -9.56 2.62 33.69
CA PHE A 559 -8.99 1.27 33.85
C PHE A 559 -8.15 0.97 35.12
N PRO A 560 -7.59 1.92 35.90
CA PRO A 560 -6.71 1.56 37.02
C PRO A 560 -7.41 0.94 38.24
N GLU A 561 -8.72 1.12 38.43
CA GLU A 561 -9.41 0.59 39.61
C GLU A 561 -9.76 -0.91 39.51
N LEU A 562 -9.82 -1.47 38.31
CA LEU A 562 -10.18 -2.89 38.12
C LEU A 562 -9.03 -3.87 38.41
N PHE A 563 -7.78 -3.41 38.45
CA PHE A 563 -6.60 -4.26 38.65
C PHE A 563 -5.90 -4.09 40.00
N LYS A 564 -6.50 -3.35 40.95
CA LYS A 564 -5.97 -3.19 42.31
C LYS A 564 -6.44 -4.27 43.31
N ARG A 565 -7.22 -5.26 42.88
CA ARG A 565 -7.57 -6.39 43.76
C ARG A 565 -6.44 -7.41 43.81
N ASN A 566 -6.07 -7.76 45.03
CA ASN A 566 -5.06 -8.75 45.34
C ASN A 566 -5.57 -10.13 44.89
N MET A 567 -4.73 -10.94 44.24
CA MET A 567 -5.10 -12.27 43.68
C MET A 567 -5.55 -13.30 44.75
N ASN A 568 -5.46 -12.96 46.03
CA ASN A 568 -5.98 -13.78 47.14
C ASN A 568 -7.48 -13.52 47.45
N GLU A 569 -8.14 -12.60 46.74
CA GLU A 569 -9.58 -12.30 46.88
C GLU A 569 -10.45 -12.82 45.71
N TYR A 570 -9.85 -13.53 44.74
CA TYR A 570 -10.55 -14.38 43.77
C TYR A 570 -10.36 -15.85 44.15
#